data_AF-A0A8T3UDB9-F1
#
_entry.id   AF-A0A8T3UDB9-F1
#
_cell.length_a   1.000
_cell.length_b   1.000
_cell.length_c   1.000
_cell.angle_alpha   90.00
_cell.angle_beta   90.00
_cell.angle_gamma   90.00
#
_symmetry.space_group_name_H-M   'P 1'
#
loop_
_entity.id
_entity.type
_entity.pdbx_description
1 polymer ?
#
loop_
_entity_poly.entity_id
_entity_poly.type
_entity_poly.pdbx_seq_one_letter_code
_entity_poly.pdbx_strand_id
1 'polypeptide(L)'
;MTKKEIIYAKKQRDNISLLKIHKMLASDLLFFYTTYILFLTNVRNLQMSNIVLAGALYGIFKVICQVPSVMIIEKLGYKASIIIGDLLLIIAVTLIIFATNPIILYLAYLFMGMGYPIKDNAEESMLLYSIPNTDKKSEVFAKTLGKSLSRFFIVATISAAVSGFLFKLNPYIPLILCCSAFLISFRIAFMLHPLDQDDKKKVVTEEEFIKKKNKYFKELGIGFKYIFTSKRLVALFGFVAIFYSSIQVMNNYEIEYLNFLKVSPELIGIIYGATQLVSSIGSHYAEKVHKKFKNRTLTIVGVLFGLTIFVAGLLYKFKIN
;
A
#
# COMPACT_ATOMS: atom_id res chain seq x y z
N MET A 1 -5.53 38.26 7.34
CA MET A 1 -6.13 37.00 6.84
C MET A 1 -7.62 37.22 6.66
N THR A 2 -8.16 36.99 5.46
CA THR A 2 -9.60 37.10 5.22
C THR A 2 -10.38 35.95 5.85
N LYS A 3 -11.68 36.12 6.15
CA LYS A 3 -12.54 35.04 6.71
C LYS A 3 -12.51 33.76 5.86
N LYS A 4 -12.37 33.91 4.53
CA LYS A 4 -12.22 32.78 3.59
C LYS A 4 -10.90 32.04 3.76
N GLU A 5 -9.79 32.75 3.93
CA GLU A 5 -8.46 32.15 4.19
C GLU A 5 -8.43 31.36 5.50
N ILE A 6 -9.08 31.87 6.57
CA ILE A 6 -9.17 31.18 7.86
C ILE A 6 -9.95 29.86 7.73
N ILE A 7 -11.07 29.89 7.03
CA ILE A 7 -11.89 28.68 6.77
C ILE A 7 -11.11 27.67 5.93
N TYR A 8 -10.38 28.13 4.90
CA TYR A 8 -9.57 27.28 4.04
C TYR A 8 -8.41 26.63 4.81
N ALA A 9 -7.68 27.41 5.62
CA ALA A 9 -6.60 26.89 6.46
C ALA A 9 -7.11 25.86 7.49
N LYS A 10 -8.32 26.06 8.03
CA LYS A 10 -8.97 25.08 8.91
C LYS A 10 -9.24 23.77 8.15
N LYS A 11 -9.87 23.81 6.98
CA LYS A 11 -10.11 22.63 6.12
C LYS A 11 -8.81 21.87 5.81
N GLN A 12 -7.74 22.59 5.49
CA GLN A 12 -6.43 22.00 5.23
C GLN A 12 -5.87 21.25 6.45
N ARG A 13 -5.95 21.85 7.64
CA ARG A 13 -5.51 21.23 8.89
C ARG A 13 -6.33 19.98 9.22
N ASP A 14 -7.64 20.08 9.06
CA ASP A 14 -8.57 18.97 9.31
C ASP A 14 -8.28 17.81 8.35
N ASN A 15 -8.10 18.09 7.05
CA ASN A 15 -7.71 17.10 6.04
C ASN A 15 -6.38 16.42 6.37
N ILE A 16 -5.35 17.17 6.79
CA ILE A 16 -4.07 16.56 7.19
C ILE A 16 -4.28 15.57 8.33
N SER A 17 -5.13 15.90 9.32
CA SER A 17 -5.43 14.99 10.43
C SER A 17 -6.20 13.76 9.98
N LEU A 18 -7.25 13.95 9.19
CA LEU A 18 -8.08 12.87 8.67
C LEU A 18 -7.28 11.92 7.77
N LEU A 19 -6.46 12.46 6.85
CA LEU A 19 -5.59 11.66 5.97
C LEU A 19 -4.53 10.87 6.76
N LYS A 20 -4.03 11.40 7.88
CA LYS A 20 -3.13 10.62 8.76
C LYS A 20 -3.83 9.42 9.39
N ILE A 21 -5.08 9.59 9.84
CA ILE A 21 -5.86 8.51 10.46
C ILE A 21 -6.30 7.51 9.40
N HIS A 22 -6.77 7.99 8.25
CA HIS A 22 -7.14 7.17 7.09
C HIS A 22 -5.95 6.30 6.65
N LYS A 23 -4.78 6.91 6.40
CA LYS A 23 -3.57 6.17 6.05
C LYS A 23 -3.11 5.23 7.17
N MET A 24 -3.29 5.58 8.44
CA MET A 24 -3.00 4.66 9.56
C MET A 24 -3.88 3.40 9.56
N LEU A 25 -5.12 3.48 9.09
CA LEU A 25 -6.06 2.36 9.09
C LEU A 25 -6.05 1.56 7.78
N ALA A 26 -5.77 2.24 6.66
CA ALA A 26 -5.96 1.68 5.33
C ALA A 26 -4.74 1.84 4.41
N SER A 27 -3.53 2.13 4.91
CA SER A 27 -2.33 2.04 4.04
C SER A 27 -2.21 0.66 3.41
N ASP A 28 -2.54 -0.39 4.17
CA ASP A 28 -2.60 -1.76 3.70
C ASP A 28 -3.62 -2.58 4.51
N LEU A 29 -3.77 -3.87 4.20
CA LEU A 29 -4.73 -4.75 4.86
C LEU A 29 -4.31 -5.12 6.29
N LEU A 30 -4.86 -4.39 7.28
CA LEU A 30 -4.77 -4.78 8.69
C LEU A 30 -5.46 -6.13 8.92
N PHE A 31 -4.96 -6.90 9.88
CA PHE A 31 -5.47 -8.23 10.28
C PHE A 31 -5.40 -9.34 9.21
N PHE A 32 -5.01 -9.03 7.97
CA PHE A 32 -5.10 -9.95 6.84
C PHE A 32 -3.84 -10.80 6.65
N TYR A 33 -2.67 -10.17 6.61
CA TYR A 33 -1.44 -10.82 6.13
C TYR A 33 -1.03 -12.05 6.92
N THR A 34 -1.21 -12.05 8.24
CA THR A 34 -0.88 -13.19 9.10
C THR A 34 -1.71 -14.44 8.80
N THR A 35 -2.94 -14.28 8.32
CA THR A 35 -3.95 -15.35 8.32
C THR A 35 -4.51 -15.68 6.95
N TYR A 36 -4.34 -14.83 5.94
CA TYR A 36 -5.03 -15.02 4.66
C TYR A 36 -4.59 -16.28 3.90
N ILE A 37 -3.29 -16.61 3.91
CA ILE A 37 -2.80 -17.86 3.29
C ILE A 37 -3.45 -19.04 4.00
N LEU A 38 -3.38 -19.08 5.33
CA LEU A 38 -3.99 -20.14 6.14
C LEU A 38 -5.51 -20.23 5.92
N PHE A 39 -6.20 -19.10 5.76
CA PHE A 39 -7.62 -19.07 5.46
C PHE A 39 -7.91 -19.67 4.09
N LEU A 40 -7.21 -19.21 3.04
CA LEU A 40 -7.45 -19.63 1.67
C LEU A 40 -7.09 -21.11 1.46
N THR A 41 -6.05 -21.61 2.12
CA THR A 41 -5.66 -23.03 2.04
C THR A 41 -6.55 -23.92 2.92
N ASN A 42 -6.73 -23.58 4.20
CA ASN A 42 -7.33 -24.51 5.16
C ASN A 42 -8.87 -24.42 5.21
N VAL A 43 -9.44 -23.25 4.91
CA VAL A 43 -10.90 -23.03 4.95
C VAL A 43 -11.51 -23.06 3.57
N ARG A 44 -10.86 -22.41 2.60
CA ARG A 44 -11.33 -22.36 1.20
C ARG A 44 -10.80 -23.49 0.32
N ASN A 45 -9.88 -24.31 0.82
CA ASN A 45 -9.29 -25.45 0.10
C ASN A 45 -8.68 -25.05 -1.26
N LEU A 46 -8.20 -23.81 -1.37
CA LEU A 46 -7.51 -23.35 -2.57
C LEU A 46 -6.08 -23.83 -2.57
N GLN A 47 -5.61 -24.28 -3.73
CA GLN A 47 -4.21 -24.65 -3.91
C GLN A 47 -3.30 -23.43 -3.81
N MET A 48 -2.14 -23.61 -3.18
CA MET A 48 -1.15 -22.55 -3.02
C MET A 48 -0.69 -21.95 -4.36
N SER A 49 -0.56 -22.79 -5.40
CA SER A 49 -0.21 -22.34 -6.77
C SER A 49 -1.16 -21.24 -7.28
N ASN A 50 -2.46 -21.37 -7.00
CA ASN A 50 -3.45 -20.37 -7.39
C ASN A 50 -3.34 -19.10 -6.53
N ILE A 51 -3.02 -19.21 -5.24
CA ILE A 51 -2.82 -18.05 -4.37
C ILE A 51 -1.60 -17.24 -4.81
N VAL A 52 -0.49 -17.92 -5.10
CA VAL A 52 0.74 -17.31 -5.60
C VAL A 52 0.51 -16.68 -6.98
N LEU A 53 -0.21 -17.36 -7.87
CA LEU A 53 -0.59 -16.81 -9.17
C LEU A 53 -1.47 -15.55 -9.03
N ALA A 54 -2.41 -15.54 -8.07
CA ALA A 54 -3.23 -14.36 -7.78
C ALA A 54 -2.36 -13.17 -7.33
N GLY A 55 -1.35 -13.42 -6.49
CA GLY A 55 -0.36 -12.41 -6.10
C GLY A 55 0.48 -11.88 -7.27
N ALA A 56 0.86 -12.74 -8.22
CA ALA A 56 1.56 -12.31 -9.43
C ALA A 56 0.64 -11.46 -10.35
N LEU A 57 -0.60 -11.90 -10.54
CA LEU A 57 -1.61 -11.16 -11.30
C LEU A 57 -1.92 -9.80 -10.66
N TYR A 58 -1.96 -9.71 -9.33
CA TYR A 58 -2.13 -8.45 -8.62
C TYR A 58 -1.09 -7.40 -9.02
N GLY A 59 0.19 -7.79 -9.14
CA GLY A 59 1.24 -6.89 -9.61
C GLY A 59 0.97 -6.36 -11.03
N ILE A 60 0.55 -7.25 -11.94
CA ILE A 60 0.19 -6.90 -13.32
C ILE A 60 -1.03 -5.97 -13.34
N PHE A 61 -2.08 -6.31 -12.60
CA PHE A 61 -3.29 -5.50 -12.49
C PHE A 61 -2.98 -4.11 -11.94
N LYS A 62 -2.13 -4.01 -10.91
CA LYS A 62 -1.69 -2.71 -10.35
C LYS A 62 -1.01 -1.83 -11.39
N VAL A 63 -0.15 -2.40 -12.25
CA VAL A 63 0.53 -1.67 -13.33
C VAL A 63 -0.46 -1.25 -14.42
N ILE A 64 -1.31 -2.16 -14.89
CA ILE A 64 -2.30 -1.86 -15.94
C ILE A 64 -3.30 -0.81 -15.46
N CYS A 65 -3.77 -0.95 -14.21
CA CYS A 65 -4.76 -0.06 -13.62
C CYS A 65 -4.20 1.30 -13.23
N GLN A 66 -2.88 1.50 -13.25
CA GLN A 66 -2.27 2.81 -12.99
C GLN A 66 -2.81 3.89 -13.95
N VAL A 67 -2.97 3.57 -15.23
CA VAL A 67 -3.48 4.53 -16.24
C VAL A 67 -4.95 4.87 -15.99
N PRO A 68 -5.89 3.90 -15.87
CA PRO A 68 -7.27 4.17 -15.44
C PRO A 68 -7.35 4.96 -14.14
N SER A 69 -6.47 4.69 -13.17
CA SER A 69 -6.49 5.35 -11.87
C SER A 69 -6.23 6.84 -11.98
N VAL A 70 -5.23 7.26 -12.76
CA VAL A 70 -4.98 8.68 -13.02
C VAL A 70 -6.20 9.33 -13.70
N MET A 71 -6.83 8.65 -14.65
CA MET A 71 -8.02 9.17 -15.35
C MET A 71 -9.22 9.37 -14.40
N ILE A 72 -9.43 8.43 -13.47
CA ILE A 72 -10.48 8.55 -12.44
C ILE A 72 -10.21 9.76 -11.54
N ILE A 73 -8.96 9.96 -11.11
CA ILE A 73 -8.56 11.10 -10.28
C ILE A 73 -8.74 12.43 -11.01
N GLU A 74 -8.36 12.49 -12.29
CA GLU A 74 -8.60 13.68 -13.11
C GLU A 74 -10.10 13.96 -13.27
N LYS A 75 -10.93 12.93 -13.49
CA LYS A 75 -12.36 13.13 -13.72
C LYS A 75 -13.12 13.52 -12.44
N LEU A 76 -12.82 12.89 -11.31
CA LEU A 76 -13.65 12.97 -10.10
C LEU A 76 -13.05 13.85 -8.99
N GLY A 77 -11.76 14.17 -9.10
CA GLY A 77 -11.02 14.78 -8.01
C GLY A 77 -10.51 13.77 -6.98
N TYR A 78 -9.69 14.23 -6.05
CA TYR A 78 -9.07 13.47 -4.98
C TYR A 78 -10.07 12.87 -4.00
N LYS A 79 -10.99 13.65 -3.43
CA LYS A 79 -11.89 13.14 -2.37
C LYS A 79 -12.72 11.97 -2.89
N ALA A 80 -13.38 12.14 -4.03
CA ALA A 80 -14.21 11.11 -4.63
C ALA A 80 -13.38 9.87 -5.03
N SER A 81 -12.14 10.07 -5.49
CA SER A 81 -11.24 8.96 -5.82
C SER A 81 -10.83 8.15 -4.59
N ILE A 82 -10.55 8.78 -3.45
CA ILE A 82 -10.25 8.06 -2.19
C ILE A 82 -11.46 7.19 -1.80
N ILE A 83 -12.68 7.75 -1.85
CA ILE A 83 -13.92 7.02 -1.54
C ILE A 83 -14.10 5.80 -2.48
N ILE A 84 -13.89 5.98 -3.78
CA ILE A 84 -13.98 4.88 -4.76
C ILE A 84 -12.90 3.83 -4.50
N GLY A 85 -11.67 4.27 -4.23
CA GLY A 85 -10.56 3.39 -3.91
C GLY A 85 -10.87 2.50 -2.70
N ASP A 86 -11.33 3.09 -1.60
CA ASP A 86 -11.74 2.35 -0.41
C ASP A 86 -12.91 1.39 -0.70
N LEU A 87 -13.91 1.81 -1.48
CA LEU A 87 -15.03 0.94 -1.85
C LEU A 87 -14.56 -0.29 -2.65
N LEU A 88 -13.65 -0.10 -3.61
CA LEU A 88 -13.07 -1.20 -4.39
C LEU A 88 -12.29 -2.16 -3.48
N LEU A 89 -11.59 -1.65 -2.46
CA LEU A 89 -10.88 -2.48 -1.48
C LEU A 89 -11.84 -3.25 -0.58
N ILE A 90 -12.96 -2.66 -0.14
CA ILE A 90 -14.01 -3.37 0.61
C ILE A 90 -14.60 -4.51 -0.23
N ILE A 91 -14.91 -4.23 -1.50
CA ILE A 91 -15.41 -5.25 -2.45
C ILE A 91 -14.37 -6.36 -2.59
N ALA A 92 -13.09 -6.02 -2.77
CA ALA A 92 -12.03 -7.00 -2.91
C ALA A 92 -11.89 -7.91 -1.68
N VAL A 93 -11.82 -7.34 -0.47
CA VAL A 93 -11.72 -8.13 0.77
C VAL A 93 -12.95 -9.03 0.95
N THR A 94 -14.14 -8.52 0.61
CA THR A 94 -15.37 -9.30 0.65
C THR A 94 -15.30 -10.48 -0.33
N LEU A 95 -14.83 -10.26 -1.56
CA LEU A 95 -14.62 -11.33 -2.54
C LEU A 95 -13.60 -12.36 -2.05
N ILE A 96 -12.52 -11.94 -1.38
CA ILE A 96 -11.53 -12.87 -0.79
C ILE A 96 -12.19 -13.72 0.31
N ILE A 97 -13.00 -13.11 1.18
CA ILE A 97 -13.73 -13.84 2.22
C ILE A 97 -14.58 -14.94 1.59
N PHE A 98 -15.29 -14.66 0.50
CA PHE A 98 -16.19 -15.60 -0.19
C PHE A 98 -15.54 -16.39 -1.33
N ALA A 99 -14.21 -16.37 -1.47
CA ALA A 99 -13.51 -17.04 -2.57
C ALA A 99 -13.61 -18.57 -2.44
N THR A 100 -14.58 -19.18 -3.13
CA THR A 100 -14.76 -20.64 -3.22
C THR A 100 -13.95 -21.26 -4.36
N ASN A 101 -13.51 -20.45 -5.31
CA ASN A 101 -12.74 -20.87 -6.47
C ASN A 101 -11.64 -19.83 -6.75
N PRO A 102 -10.58 -20.19 -7.51
CA PRO A 102 -9.48 -19.29 -7.79
C PRO A 102 -9.89 -18.10 -8.69
N ILE A 103 -10.95 -18.24 -9.49
CA ILE A 103 -11.43 -17.15 -10.37
C ILE A 103 -11.95 -15.98 -9.54
N ILE A 104 -12.72 -16.26 -8.48
CA ILE A 104 -13.19 -15.23 -7.53
C ILE A 104 -12.00 -14.56 -6.86
N LEU A 105 -10.96 -15.33 -6.51
CA LEU A 105 -9.74 -14.79 -5.94
C LEU A 105 -9.03 -13.83 -6.93
N TYR A 106 -8.86 -14.23 -8.20
CA TYR A 106 -8.26 -13.37 -9.23
C TYR A 106 -9.06 -12.08 -9.45
N LEU A 107 -10.40 -12.18 -9.44
CA LEU A 107 -11.28 -11.03 -9.51
C LEU A 107 -11.10 -10.10 -8.29
N ALA A 108 -10.99 -10.66 -7.09
CA ALA A 108 -10.67 -9.90 -5.88
C ALA A 108 -9.37 -9.09 -6.04
N TYR A 109 -8.30 -9.75 -6.50
CA TYR A 109 -7.01 -9.09 -6.72
C TYR A 109 -7.04 -8.06 -7.86
N LEU A 110 -7.93 -8.21 -8.86
CA LEU A 110 -8.18 -7.17 -9.85
C LEU A 110 -8.78 -5.92 -9.20
N PHE A 111 -9.80 -6.09 -8.36
CA PHE A 111 -10.38 -4.97 -7.60
C PHE A 111 -9.36 -4.31 -6.67
N MET A 112 -8.48 -5.07 -6.02
CA MET A 112 -7.36 -4.51 -5.25
C MET A 112 -6.38 -3.74 -6.15
N GLY A 113 -6.03 -4.32 -7.30
CA GLY A 113 -5.14 -3.72 -8.29
C GLY A 113 -5.67 -2.40 -8.84
N MET A 114 -6.99 -2.20 -8.86
CA MET A 114 -7.64 -0.92 -9.17
C MET A 114 -7.72 0.00 -7.95
N GLY A 115 -8.16 -0.51 -6.80
CA GLY A 115 -8.46 0.28 -5.61
C GLY A 115 -7.23 0.98 -5.03
N TYR A 116 -6.11 0.26 -4.88
CA TYR A 116 -4.89 0.82 -4.29
C TYR A 116 -4.31 1.99 -5.10
N PRO A 117 -4.04 1.87 -6.42
CA PRO A 117 -3.49 3.00 -7.17
C PRO A 117 -4.40 4.23 -7.20
N ILE A 118 -5.72 4.06 -7.25
CA ILE A 118 -6.65 5.22 -7.16
C ILE A 118 -6.49 5.90 -5.80
N LYS A 119 -6.62 5.11 -4.73
CA LYS A 119 -6.62 5.58 -3.35
C LYS A 119 -5.28 6.25 -2.98
N ASP A 120 -4.17 5.54 -3.15
CA ASP A 120 -2.83 5.97 -2.73
C ASP A 120 -2.41 7.26 -3.44
N ASN A 121 -2.60 7.33 -4.76
CA ASN A 121 -2.24 8.52 -5.54
C ASN A 121 -3.13 9.73 -5.19
N ALA A 122 -4.41 9.49 -4.92
CA ALA A 122 -5.34 10.54 -4.53
C ALA A 122 -5.04 11.07 -3.12
N GLU A 123 -4.79 10.19 -2.15
CA GLU A 123 -4.42 10.55 -0.78
C GLU A 123 -3.13 11.38 -0.74
N GLU A 124 -2.07 10.92 -1.42
CA GLU A 124 -0.78 11.61 -1.39
C GLU A 124 -0.87 12.99 -2.06
N SER A 125 -1.58 13.08 -3.18
CA SER A 125 -1.86 14.35 -3.82
C SER A 125 -2.67 15.28 -2.90
N MET A 126 -3.74 14.78 -2.29
CA MET A 126 -4.59 15.57 -1.39
C MET A 126 -3.82 16.06 -0.16
N LEU A 127 -2.94 15.23 0.39
CA LEU A 127 -2.05 15.60 1.48
C LEU A 127 -1.08 16.70 1.05
N LEU A 128 -0.46 16.56 -0.14
CA LEU A 128 0.46 17.57 -0.69
C LEU A 128 -0.22 18.93 -0.86
N TYR A 129 -1.47 18.97 -1.30
CA TYR A 129 -2.23 20.23 -1.47
C TYR A 129 -2.84 20.76 -0.18
N SER A 130 -3.00 19.90 0.83
CA SER A 130 -3.41 20.34 2.17
C SER A 130 -2.28 21.03 2.92
N ILE A 131 -1.01 20.77 2.59
CA ILE A 131 0.14 21.43 3.21
C ILE A 131 0.35 22.84 2.59
N PRO A 132 0.46 23.90 3.41
CA PRO A 132 0.72 25.26 2.93
C PRO A 132 1.98 25.35 2.05
N ASN A 133 1.93 26.20 1.04
CA ASN A 133 3.06 26.40 0.13
C ASN A 133 4.14 27.23 0.81
N THR A 134 5.20 26.55 1.26
CA THR A 134 6.37 27.12 1.94
C THR A 134 7.62 26.41 1.42
N ASP A 135 8.80 27.00 1.60
CA ASP A 135 10.07 26.38 1.17
C ASP A 135 10.32 25.00 1.81
N LYS A 136 9.69 24.76 2.98
CA LYS A 136 9.78 23.50 3.73
C LYS A 136 8.67 22.49 3.37
N LYS A 137 7.83 22.77 2.38
CA LYS A 137 6.68 21.93 2.02
C LYS A 137 7.06 20.47 1.77
N SER A 138 8.11 20.24 0.98
CA SER A 138 8.60 18.89 0.67
C SER A 138 9.03 18.11 1.93
N GLU A 139 9.74 18.78 2.84
CA GLU A 139 10.18 18.19 4.11
C GLU A 139 8.99 17.87 5.02
N VAL A 140 8.03 18.79 5.15
CA VAL A 140 6.81 18.58 5.95
C VAL A 140 5.96 17.44 5.40
N PHE A 141 5.86 17.33 4.08
CA PHE A 141 5.16 16.25 3.40
C PHE A 141 5.83 14.89 3.69
N ALA A 142 7.13 14.77 3.45
CA ALA A 142 7.89 13.55 3.70
C ALA A 142 7.81 13.11 5.17
N LYS A 143 7.99 14.05 6.11
CA LYS A 143 7.88 13.81 7.56
C LYS A 143 6.48 13.37 7.96
N THR A 144 5.45 13.93 7.32
CA THR A 144 4.06 13.57 7.60
C THR A 144 3.75 12.16 7.10
N LEU A 145 4.15 11.81 5.88
CA LEU A 145 3.98 10.46 5.34
C LEU A 145 4.72 9.42 6.16
N GLY A 146 5.99 9.66 6.51
CA GLY A 146 6.77 8.72 7.33
C GLY A 146 6.14 8.47 8.70
N LYS A 147 5.58 9.50 9.34
CA LYS A 147 4.81 9.35 10.59
C LYS A 147 3.50 8.58 10.40
N SER A 148 2.77 8.81 9.32
CA SER A 148 1.54 8.07 9.03
C SER A 148 1.81 6.57 8.81
N LEU A 149 2.85 6.26 8.03
CA LEU A 149 3.28 4.87 7.77
C LEU A 149 3.80 4.18 9.04
N SER A 150 4.60 4.87 9.85
CA SER A 150 5.04 4.33 11.14
C SER A 150 3.86 3.97 12.06
N ARG A 151 2.82 4.82 12.11
CA ARG A 151 1.59 4.54 12.86
C ARG A 151 0.82 3.36 12.28
N PHE A 152 0.70 3.28 10.95
CA PHE A 152 0.13 2.10 10.29
C PHE A 152 0.84 0.83 10.75
N PHE A 153 2.18 0.79 10.70
CA PHE A 153 2.93 -0.38 11.12
C PHE A 153 2.77 -0.72 12.61
N ILE A 154 2.60 0.26 13.50
CA ILE A 154 2.28 -0.01 14.92
C ILE A 154 0.93 -0.72 15.04
N VAL A 155 -0.09 -0.21 14.33
CA VAL A 155 -1.41 -0.84 14.31
C VAL A 155 -1.34 -2.22 13.64
N ALA A 156 -0.52 -2.38 12.60
CA ALA A 156 -0.30 -3.65 11.92
C ALA A 156 0.38 -4.68 12.82
N THR A 157 1.35 -4.28 13.67
CA THR A 157 1.96 -5.14 14.69
C THR A 157 0.92 -5.71 15.64
N ILE A 158 0.06 -4.83 16.19
CA ILE A 158 -1.01 -5.25 17.11
C ILE A 158 -2.01 -6.15 16.36
N SER A 159 -2.38 -5.75 15.15
CA SER A 159 -3.34 -6.48 14.32
C SER A 159 -2.83 -7.88 13.96
N ALA A 160 -1.55 -8.03 13.63
CA ALA A 160 -0.92 -9.31 13.31
C ALA A 160 -0.94 -10.27 14.50
N ALA A 161 -0.53 -9.79 15.68
CA ALA A 161 -0.56 -10.59 16.90
C ALA A 161 -2.01 -11.03 17.22
N VAL A 162 -2.94 -10.09 17.24
CA VAL A 162 -4.37 -10.35 17.53
C VAL A 162 -4.98 -11.30 16.49
N SER A 163 -4.68 -11.13 15.20
CA SER A 163 -5.17 -12.01 14.14
C SER A 163 -4.77 -13.46 14.33
N GLY A 164 -3.53 -13.74 14.74
CA GLY A 164 -3.06 -15.10 15.00
C GLY A 164 -3.92 -15.82 16.05
N PHE A 165 -4.22 -15.15 17.17
CA PHE A 165 -5.10 -15.69 18.21
C PHE A 165 -6.55 -15.83 17.75
N LEU A 166 -7.08 -14.81 17.07
CA LEU A 166 -8.47 -14.82 16.60
C LEU A 166 -8.71 -15.88 15.52
N PHE A 167 -7.71 -16.18 14.70
CA PHE A 167 -7.80 -17.21 13.67
C PHE A 167 -8.06 -18.60 14.25
N LYS A 168 -7.47 -18.91 15.42
CA LYS A 168 -7.70 -20.17 16.12
C LYS A 168 -9.13 -20.31 16.64
N LEU A 169 -9.75 -19.22 17.07
CA LEU A 169 -11.14 -19.22 17.52
C LEU A 169 -12.10 -19.37 16.33
N ASN A 170 -11.94 -18.51 15.32
CA ASN A 170 -12.69 -18.60 14.08
C ASN A 170 -11.90 -17.93 12.94
N PRO A 171 -11.53 -18.69 11.89
CA PRO A 171 -10.76 -18.18 10.76
C PRO A 171 -11.34 -16.96 10.03
N TYR A 172 -12.65 -16.72 10.14
CA TYR A 172 -13.32 -15.58 9.50
C TYR A 172 -13.16 -14.26 10.25
N ILE A 173 -12.93 -14.29 11.58
CA ILE A 173 -12.88 -13.08 12.40
C ILE A 173 -11.79 -12.10 11.93
N PRO A 174 -10.52 -12.52 11.70
CA PRO A 174 -9.48 -11.60 11.21
C PRO A 174 -9.85 -10.89 9.90
N LEU A 175 -10.50 -11.59 8.98
CA LEU A 175 -10.91 -11.03 7.69
C LEU A 175 -12.10 -10.08 7.82
N ILE A 176 -13.05 -10.38 8.71
CA ILE A 176 -14.16 -9.47 9.03
C ILE A 176 -13.61 -8.19 9.70
N LEU A 177 -12.64 -8.31 10.61
CA LEU A 177 -11.97 -7.15 11.20
C LEU A 177 -11.22 -6.33 10.15
N CYS A 178 -10.54 -6.98 9.20
CA CYS A 178 -9.92 -6.31 8.06
C CYS A 178 -10.95 -5.48 7.26
N CYS A 179 -12.09 -6.10 6.91
CA CYS A 179 -13.17 -5.42 6.22
C CYS A 179 -13.73 -4.24 7.04
N SER A 180 -13.88 -4.42 8.36
CA SER A 180 -14.35 -3.36 9.26
C SER A 180 -13.38 -2.17 9.33
N ALA A 181 -12.06 -2.41 9.29
CA ALA A 181 -11.05 -1.35 9.24
C ALA A 181 -11.19 -0.51 7.96
N PHE A 182 -11.40 -1.17 6.81
CA PHE A 182 -11.69 -0.46 5.56
C PHE A 182 -13.03 0.27 5.58
N LEU A 183 -14.07 -0.26 6.22
CA LEU A 183 -15.36 0.44 6.39
C LEU A 183 -15.21 1.72 7.24
N ILE A 184 -14.40 1.66 8.31
CA ILE A 184 -14.08 2.85 9.12
C ILE A 184 -13.28 3.86 8.29
N SER A 185 -12.30 3.40 7.52
CA SER A 185 -11.51 4.25 6.62
C SER A 185 -12.38 4.92 5.56
N PHE A 186 -13.27 4.16 4.93
CA PHE A 186 -14.26 4.64 3.98
C PHE A 186 -15.15 5.73 4.61
N ARG A 187 -15.59 5.54 5.85
CA ARG A 187 -16.34 6.58 6.59
C ARG A 187 -15.53 7.84 6.80
N ILE A 188 -14.24 7.73 7.14
CA ILE A 188 -13.33 8.87 7.30
C ILE A 188 -13.15 9.60 5.96
N ALA A 189 -13.08 8.89 4.83
CA ALA A 189 -12.96 9.50 3.51
C ALA A 189 -14.12 10.45 3.19
N PHE A 190 -15.35 10.16 3.65
CA PHE A 190 -16.49 11.09 3.50
C PHE A 190 -16.33 12.37 4.32
N MET A 191 -15.62 12.31 5.45
CA MET A 191 -15.39 13.47 6.33
C MET A 191 -14.33 14.43 5.77
N LEU A 192 -13.56 14.01 4.76
CA LEU A 192 -12.59 14.88 4.08
C LEU A 192 -13.28 16.10 3.46
N HIS A 193 -12.64 17.25 3.54
CA HIS A 193 -13.12 18.47 2.90
C HIS A 193 -12.57 18.57 1.47
N PRO A 194 -13.42 18.82 0.46
CA PRO A 194 -12.93 19.13 -0.88
C PRO A 194 -12.05 20.39 -0.83
N LEU A 195 -10.97 20.36 -1.60
CA LEU A 195 -10.04 21.47 -1.77
C LEU A 195 -10.34 22.19 -3.09
N ASP A 196 -9.92 23.44 -3.26
CA ASP A 196 -10.07 24.16 -4.54
C ASP A 196 -9.42 23.41 -5.71
N GLN A 197 -8.35 22.66 -5.43
CA GLN A 197 -7.68 21.76 -6.38
C GLN A 197 -8.55 20.58 -6.82
N ASP A 198 -9.42 20.12 -5.93
CA ASP A 198 -10.37 19.04 -6.18
C ASP A 198 -11.38 19.46 -7.25
N ASP A 199 -11.89 20.69 -7.13
CA ASP A 199 -12.84 21.25 -8.10
C ASP A 199 -12.17 21.64 -9.43
N LYS A 200 -10.93 22.11 -9.40
CA LYS A 200 -10.14 22.37 -10.63
C LYS A 200 -9.77 21.11 -11.39
N LYS A 201 -9.69 19.96 -10.73
CA LYS A 201 -9.37 18.71 -11.40
C LYS A 201 -10.54 18.18 -12.19
N LYS A 202 -11.74 18.22 -11.59
CA LYS A 202 -12.98 17.70 -12.17
C LYS A 202 -13.13 18.14 -13.60
N VAL A 203 -13.12 17.16 -14.49
CA VAL A 203 -13.30 17.40 -15.91
C VAL A 203 -14.79 17.64 -16.15
N VAL A 204 -15.11 18.80 -16.72
CA VAL A 204 -16.49 19.25 -16.90
C VAL A 204 -17.03 18.83 -18.27
N THR A 205 -16.17 18.73 -19.28
CA THR A 205 -16.56 18.35 -20.66
C THR A 205 -15.78 17.15 -21.19
N GLU A 206 -16.40 16.40 -22.12
CA GLU A 206 -15.77 15.24 -22.74
C GLU A 206 -14.53 15.59 -23.58
N GLU A 207 -14.55 16.76 -24.24
CA GLU A 207 -13.41 17.27 -25.00
C GLU A 207 -12.18 17.52 -24.12
N GLU A 208 -12.37 18.12 -22.95
CA GLU A 208 -11.30 18.31 -21.95
C GLU A 208 -10.74 16.97 -21.48
N PHE A 209 -11.61 15.96 -21.30
CA PHE A 209 -11.21 14.63 -20.89
C PHE A 209 -10.33 13.96 -21.95
N ILE A 210 -10.77 13.97 -23.21
CA ILE A 210 -10.01 13.40 -24.34
C ILE A 210 -8.66 14.11 -24.48
N LYS A 211 -8.64 15.45 -24.36
CA LYS A 211 -7.40 16.24 -24.41
C LYS A 211 -6.43 15.87 -23.29
N LYS A 212 -6.89 15.79 -22.03
CA LYS A 212 -6.06 15.38 -20.88
C LYS A 212 -5.57 13.95 -21.03
N LYS A 213 -6.43 13.02 -21.46
CA LYS A 213 -6.08 11.62 -21.75
C LYS A 213 -4.95 11.53 -22.77
N ASN A 214 -5.12 12.15 -23.94
CA ASN A 214 -4.11 12.13 -25.01
C ASN A 214 -2.79 12.76 -24.57
N LYS A 215 -2.85 13.88 -23.81
CA LYS A 215 -1.67 14.50 -23.23
C LYS A 215 -0.94 13.54 -22.28
N TYR A 216 -1.67 12.88 -21.37
CA TYR A 216 -1.09 11.92 -20.44
C TYR A 216 -0.44 10.74 -21.15
N PHE A 217 -1.08 10.14 -22.18
CA PHE A 217 -0.47 9.06 -22.95
C PHE A 217 0.83 9.50 -23.66
N LYS A 218 0.85 10.73 -24.19
CA LYS A 218 2.05 11.32 -24.79
C LYS A 218 3.17 11.50 -23.75
N GLU A 219 2.85 12.07 -22.59
CA GLU A 219 3.80 12.27 -21.48
C GLU A 219 4.33 10.95 -20.94
N LEU A 220 3.48 9.93 -20.82
CA LEU A 220 3.84 8.58 -20.40
C LEU A 220 4.83 7.96 -21.39
N GLY A 221 4.57 8.05 -22.70
CA GLY A 221 5.49 7.57 -23.73
C GLY A 221 6.85 8.27 -23.70
N ILE A 222 6.87 9.60 -23.48
CA ILE A 222 8.11 10.36 -23.30
C ILE A 222 8.85 9.91 -22.03
N GLY A 223 8.13 9.69 -20.94
CA GLY A 223 8.67 9.19 -19.67
C GLY A 223 9.35 7.84 -19.83
N PHE A 224 8.70 6.87 -20.48
CA PHE A 224 9.30 5.56 -20.77
C PHE A 224 10.56 5.69 -21.63
N LYS A 225 10.51 6.50 -22.70
CA LYS A 225 11.70 6.77 -23.52
C LYS A 225 12.85 7.31 -22.68
N TYR A 226 12.58 8.26 -21.78
CA TYR A 226 13.60 8.84 -20.92
C TYR A 226 14.18 7.83 -19.92
N ILE A 227 13.34 6.98 -19.34
CA ILE A 227 13.76 5.90 -18.43
C ILE A 227 14.76 4.97 -19.13
N PHE A 228 14.44 4.51 -20.34
CA PHE A 228 15.31 3.58 -21.07
C PHE A 228 16.54 4.24 -21.70
N THR A 229 16.52 5.56 -21.90
CA THR A 229 17.68 6.30 -22.42
C THR A 229 18.73 6.56 -21.32
N SER A 230 18.30 6.79 -20.09
CA SER A 230 19.19 7.11 -18.98
C SER A 230 19.74 5.86 -18.30
N LYS A 231 21.04 5.59 -18.44
CA LYS A 231 21.73 4.47 -17.75
C LYS A 231 21.44 4.46 -16.24
N ARG A 232 21.35 5.64 -15.63
CA ARG A 232 21.05 5.79 -14.20
C ARG A 232 19.63 5.34 -13.87
N LEU A 233 18.63 5.71 -14.69
CA LEU A 233 17.25 5.30 -14.46
C LEU A 233 17.07 3.81 -14.70
N VAL A 234 17.64 3.27 -15.79
CA VAL A 234 17.63 1.82 -16.03
C VAL A 234 18.20 1.05 -14.84
N ALA A 235 19.37 1.47 -14.32
CA ALA A 235 19.96 0.84 -13.13
C ALA A 235 19.07 0.96 -11.89
N LEU A 236 18.43 2.12 -11.67
CA LEU A 236 17.53 2.34 -10.54
C LEU A 236 16.27 1.47 -10.63
N PHE A 237 15.63 1.40 -11.79
CA PHE A 237 14.46 0.55 -12.00
C PHE A 237 14.81 -0.94 -11.93
N GLY A 238 15.98 -1.34 -12.46
CA GLY A 238 16.49 -2.71 -12.32
C GLY A 238 16.72 -3.08 -10.85
N PHE A 239 17.33 -2.19 -10.07
CA PHE A 239 17.49 -2.36 -8.63
C PHE A 239 16.13 -2.53 -7.93
N VAL A 240 15.17 -1.64 -8.19
CA VAL A 240 13.83 -1.70 -7.58
C VAL A 240 13.11 -2.99 -7.97
N ALA A 241 13.21 -3.43 -9.22
CA ALA A 241 12.59 -4.67 -9.70
C ALA A 241 13.11 -5.90 -8.95
N ILE A 242 14.44 -6.04 -8.82
CA ILE A 242 15.08 -7.17 -8.11
C ILE A 242 14.76 -7.13 -6.62
N PHE A 243 14.83 -5.95 -5.99
CA PHE A 243 14.52 -5.80 -4.57
C PHE A 243 13.08 -6.14 -4.26
N TYR A 244 12.15 -5.55 -5.00
CA TYR A 244 10.73 -5.73 -4.77
C TYR A 244 10.30 -7.17 -5.07
N SER A 245 10.79 -7.78 -6.15
CA SER A 245 10.48 -9.18 -6.46
C SER A 245 10.98 -10.13 -5.37
N SER A 246 12.19 -9.91 -4.84
CA SER A 246 12.75 -10.72 -3.75
C SER A 246 11.90 -10.63 -2.49
N ILE A 247 11.49 -9.42 -2.09
CA ILE A 247 10.59 -9.20 -0.94
C ILE A 247 9.25 -9.90 -1.15
N GLN A 248 8.67 -9.80 -2.35
CA GLN A 248 7.37 -10.43 -2.65
C GLN A 248 7.43 -11.96 -2.61
N VAL A 249 8.51 -12.55 -3.14
CA VAL A 249 8.73 -14.00 -3.03
C VAL A 249 8.85 -14.41 -1.56
N MET A 250 9.65 -13.71 -0.76
CA MET A 250 9.77 -13.98 0.67
C MET A 250 8.40 -13.92 1.38
N ASN A 251 7.63 -12.85 1.17
CA ASN A 251 6.32 -12.68 1.81
C ASN A 251 5.32 -13.80 1.45
N ASN A 252 5.31 -14.28 0.21
CA ASN A 252 4.39 -15.33 -0.23
C ASN A 252 4.70 -16.69 0.42
N TYR A 253 5.98 -17.01 0.60
CA TYR A 253 6.41 -18.32 1.11
C TYR A 253 6.68 -18.34 2.62
N GLU A 254 6.86 -17.19 3.28
CA GLU A 254 7.17 -17.12 4.71
C GLU A 254 6.11 -17.84 5.57
N ILE A 255 4.83 -17.52 5.35
CA ILE A 255 3.73 -18.09 6.14
C ILE A 255 3.52 -19.57 5.82
N GLU A 256 3.67 -19.96 4.55
CA GLU A 256 3.60 -21.36 4.14
C GLU A 256 4.70 -22.18 4.80
N TYR A 257 5.92 -21.65 4.83
CA TYR A 257 7.08 -22.29 5.42
C TYR A 257 6.91 -22.45 6.94
N LEU A 258 6.44 -21.41 7.64
CA LEU A 258 6.13 -21.50 9.07
C LEU A 258 5.02 -22.52 9.34
N ASN A 259 4.02 -22.60 8.48
CA ASN A 259 2.96 -23.60 8.58
C ASN A 259 3.47 -25.03 8.30
N PHE A 260 4.39 -25.20 7.34
CA PHE A 260 5.07 -26.47 7.08
C PHE A 260 5.89 -26.94 8.29
N LEU A 261 6.54 -26.00 9.00
CA LEU A 261 7.20 -26.25 10.29
C LEU A 261 6.21 -26.50 11.45
N LYS A 262 4.89 -26.53 11.17
CA LYS A 262 3.80 -26.73 12.15
C LYS A 262 3.80 -25.70 13.28
N VAL A 263 4.28 -24.49 12.99
CA VAL A 263 4.22 -23.36 13.93
C VAL A 263 2.75 -22.96 14.11
N SER A 264 2.32 -22.85 15.37
CA SER A 264 0.94 -22.47 15.70
C SER A 264 0.60 -21.07 15.14
N PRO A 265 -0.66 -20.81 14.69
CA PRO A 265 -1.08 -19.51 14.17
C PRO A 265 -0.79 -18.33 15.11
N GLU A 266 -0.84 -18.54 16.42
CA GLU A 266 -0.53 -17.54 17.44
C GLU A 266 0.94 -17.08 17.36
N LEU A 267 1.87 -18.04 17.24
CA LEU A 267 3.29 -17.76 17.08
C LEU A 267 3.59 -17.10 15.73
N ILE A 268 2.91 -17.51 14.64
CA ILE A 268 3.01 -16.83 13.33
C ILE A 268 2.59 -15.35 13.47
N GLY A 269 1.50 -15.08 14.19
CA GLY A 269 1.05 -13.72 14.48
C GLY A 269 2.07 -12.89 15.28
N ILE A 270 2.73 -13.50 16.27
CA ILE A 270 3.78 -12.83 17.06
C ILE A 270 5.01 -12.54 16.20
N ILE A 271 5.49 -13.51 15.42
CA ILE A 271 6.65 -13.34 14.52
C ILE A 271 6.36 -12.22 13.51
N TYR A 272 5.22 -12.27 12.85
CA TYR A 272 4.83 -11.24 11.89
C TYR A 272 4.60 -9.88 12.56
N GLY A 273 4.07 -9.86 13.78
CA GLY A 273 3.97 -8.64 14.58
C GLY A 273 5.34 -8.00 14.84
N ALA A 274 6.35 -8.81 15.16
CA ALA A 274 7.72 -8.35 15.39
C ALA A 274 8.35 -7.77 14.11
N THR A 275 8.15 -8.39 12.94
CA THR A 275 8.64 -7.84 11.67
C THR A 275 7.99 -6.49 11.36
N GLN A 276 6.68 -6.34 11.63
CA GLN A 276 5.99 -5.05 11.47
C GLN A 276 6.48 -3.99 12.46
N LEU A 277 6.89 -4.38 13.66
CA LEU A 277 7.44 -3.44 14.63
C LEU A 277 8.79 -2.88 14.13
N VAL A 278 9.63 -3.74 13.56
CA VAL A 278 10.88 -3.32 12.91
C VAL A 278 10.59 -2.37 11.72
N SER A 279 9.59 -2.69 10.89
CA SER A 279 9.13 -1.82 9.80
C SER A 279 8.63 -0.46 10.29
N SER A 280 7.97 -0.40 11.45
CA SER A 280 7.55 0.86 12.07
C SER A 280 8.74 1.72 12.48
N ILE A 281 9.72 1.14 13.15
CA ILE A 281 10.95 1.83 13.55
C ILE A 281 11.67 2.33 12.30
N GLY A 282 11.87 1.47 11.30
CA GLY A 282 12.50 1.84 10.03
C GLY A 282 11.80 3.03 9.36
N SER A 283 10.47 3.00 9.28
CA SER A 283 9.67 4.08 8.69
C SER A 283 9.76 5.39 9.49
N HIS A 284 9.81 5.32 10.82
CA HIS A 284 9.95 6.49 11.68
C HIS A 284 11.30 7.19 11.48
N TYR A 285 12.38 6.41 11.32
CA TYR A 285 13.74 6.93 11.19
C TYR A 285 14.20 7.13 9.74
N ALA A 286 13.36 6.79 8.75
CA ALA A 286 13.70 6.87 7.32
C ALA A 286 14.23 8.25 6.90
N GLU A 287 13.62 9.34 7.39
CA GLU A 287 14.07 10.71 7.08
C GLU A 287 15.48 10.99 7.62
N LYS A 288 15.78 10.53 8.85
CA LYS A 288 17.10 10.71 9.47
C LYS A 288 18.17 9.91 8.72
N VAL A 289 17.86 8.67 8.34
CA VAL A 289 18.74 7.82 7.52
C VAL A 289 19.01 8.47 6.17
N HIS A 290 17.96 8.96 5.50
CA HIS A 290 18.09 9.65 4.22
C HIS A 290 18.94 10.92 4.33
N LYS A 291 18.74 11.74 5.36
CA LYS A 291 19.56 12.95 5.60
C LYS A 291 21.03 12.63 5.84
N LYS A 292 21.32 11.53 6.56
CA LYS A 292 22.69 11.10 6.87
C LYS A 292 23.44 10.56 5.65
N PHE A 293 22.81 9.70 4.85
CA PHE A 293 23.48 8.98 3.77
C PHE A 293 23.19 9.52 2.36
N LYS A 294 22.16 10.37 2.19
CA LYS A 294 21.78 11.02 0.94
C LYS A 294 21.75 10.03 -0.23
N ASN A 295 22.58 10.25 -1.26
CA ASN A 295 22.64 9.43 -2.47
C ASN A 295 23.12 7.98 -2.23
N ARG A 296 23.79 7.69 -1.10
CA ARG A 296 24.26 6.34 -0.74
C ARG A 296 23.21 5.51 0.00
N THR A 297 22.07 6.10 0.38
CA THR A 297 21.04 5.43 1.18
C THR A 297 20.57 4.12 0.54
N LEU A 298 20.24 4.16 -0.75
CA LEU A 298 19.78 2.98 -1.51
C LEU A 298 20.84 1.87 -1.55
N THR A 299 22.10 2.22 -1.79
CA THR A 299 23.20 1.26 -1.80
C THR A 299 23.39 0.59 -0.45
N ILE A 300 23.35 1.37 0.64
CA ILE A 300 23.52 0.83 2.00
C ILE A 300 22.39 -0.13 2.36
N VAL A 301 21.14 0.30 2.14
CA VAL A 301 19.96 -0.57 2.37
C VAL A 301 20.07 -1.82 1.50
N GLY A 302 20.50 -1.66 0.25
CA GLY A 302 20.61 -2.78 -0.67
C GLY A 302 21.67 -3.80 -0.28
N VAL A 303 22.86 -3.33 0.12
CA VAL A 303 23.94 -4.21 0.61
C VAL A 303 23.51 -4.94 1.89
N LEU A 304 22.88 -4.24 2.83
CA LEU A 304 22.39 -4.86 4.07
C LEU A 304 21.36 -5.96 3.78
N PHE A 305 20.40 -5.69 2.90
CA PHE A 305 19.40 -6.69 2.49
C PHE A 305 20.03 -7.89 1.79
N GLY A 306 20.94 -7.65 0.83
CA GLY A 306 21.67 -8.71 0.15
C GLY A 306 22.49 -9.57 1.12
N LEU A 307 23.17 -8.94 2.09
CA LEU A 307 23.89 -9.64 3.15
C LEU A 307 22.96 -10.51 4.00
N THR A 308 21.77 -10.02 4.38
CA THR A 308 20.83 -10.82 5.17
C THR A 308 20.36 -12.07 4.42
N ILE A 309 20.04 -11.96 3.12
CA ILE A 309 19.67 -13.12 2.29
C ILE A 309 20.84 -14.08 2.15
N PHE A 310 22.05 -13.55 1.93
CA PHE A 310 23.25 -14.36 1.78
C PHE A 310 23.59 -15.14 3.07
N VAL A 311 23.54 -14.48 4.23
CA VAL A 311 23.73 -15.12 5.54
C VAL A 311 22.67 -16.17 5.79
N ALA A 312 21.39 -15.90 5.51
CA ALA A 312 20.32 -16.87 5.65
C ALA A 312 20.56 -18.12 4.77
N GLY A 313 21.00 -17.92 3.52
CA GLY A 313 21.36 -19.01 2.61
C GLY A 313 22.56 -19.84 3.11
N LEU A 314 23.57 -19.19 3.71
CA LEU A 314 24.69 -19.91 4.33
C LEU A 314 24.25 -20.73 5.55
N LEU A 315 23.46 -20.15 6.45
CA LEU A 315 22.93 -20.87 7.63
C LEU A 315 22.16 -22.12 7.21
N TYR A 316 21.33 -22.02 6.17
CA TYR A 316 20.63 -23.17 5.60
C TYR A 316 21.58 -24.22 5.05
N LYS A 317 22.58 -23.81 4.24
CA LYS A 317 23.56 -24.73 3.65
C LYS A 317 24.38 -25.48 4.71
N PHE A 318 24.75 -24.81 5.79
CA PHE A 318 25.56 -25.38 6.86
C PHE A 318 24.75 -26.07 7.97
N LYS A 319 23.41 -26.15 7.86
CA LYS A 319 22.52 -26.73 8.87
C LYS A 319 22.80 -26.25 10.29
N ILE A 320 23.16 -24.97 10.42
CA ILE A 320 23.33 -24.34 11.72
C ILE A 320 21.92 -24.03 12.22
N ASN A 321 21.38 -24.93 13.05
CA ASN A 321 20.11 -24.75 13.76
C ASN A 321 20.26 -23.75 14.91
#